data_AF-A0A957EJW8-F1
#
_entry.id   AF-A0A957EJW8-F1
#
_cell.length_a   1.000
_cell.length_b   1.000
_cell.length_c   1.000
_cell.angle_alpha   90.00
_cell.angle_beta   90.00
_cell.angle_gamma   90.00
#
_symmetry.space_group_name_H-M   'P 1'
#
loop_
_entity.id
_entity.type
_entity.pdbx_description
1 polymer ?
#
loop_
_entity_poly.entity_id
_entity_poly.type
_entity_poly.pdbx_seq_one_letter_code
_entity_poly.pdbx_strand_id
1 'polypeptide(L)'
;MRKAFIFLLVFLVLLGAPTAIRYFQFYDTGAEEVSPPPDYDPDVIAEVSEVPIPVSREFVDDPEVGEGNVLLDVAHANEFTLEEISYLDGRLAARGFEMIPYRTGDLATQLRGVNAFIVITPIERYDEEEVQAVQDFVDRGGRLLMIGDPTRFAVVFDETDFSFTYSIEKDDIS
;
A
#
# COMPACT_ATOMS: atom_id res chain seq x y z
N MET A 1 21.21 -28.88 -52.21
CA MET A 1 21.44 -29.28 -50.79
C MET A 1 22.22 -28.24 -49.98
N ARG A 2 23.39 -27.76 -50.43
CA ARG A 2 24.20 -26.75 -49.69
C ARG A 2 23.48 -25.45 -49.33
N LYS A 3 22.65 -24.90 -50.22
CA LYS A 3 21.87 -23.67 -49.96
C LYS A 3 20.75 -23.87 -48.94
N ALA A 4 20.07 -25.02 -48.96
CA ALA A 4 19.03 -25.34 -47.99
C ALA A 4 19.60 -25.50 -46.56
N PHE A 5 20.80 -26.08 -46.46
CA PHE A 5 21.52 -26.15 -45.19
C PHE A 5 21.88 -24.76 -44.64
N ILE A 6 22.30 -23.83 -45.52
CA ILE A 6 22.58 -22.44 -45.13
C ILE A 6 21.31 -21.75 -44.61
N PHE A 7 20.18 -21.89 -45.30
CA PHE A 7 18.92 -21.30 -44.85
C PHE A 7 18.44 -21.88 -43.51
N LEU A 8 18.60 -23.20 -43.31
CA LEU A 8 18.26 -23.85 -42.04
C LEU A 8 19.15 -23.36 -40.89
N LEU A 9 20.43 -23.14 -41.14
CA LEU A 9 21.36 -22.59 -40.15
C LEU A 9 21.00 -21.14 -39.80
N VAL A 10 20.71 -20.30 -40.80
CA VAL A 10 20.27 -18.92 -40.58
C VAL A 10 18.97 -18.87 -39.79
N PHE A 11 18.02 -19.75 -40.09
CA PHE A 11 16.76 -19.85 -39.37
C PHE A 11 16.98 -20.22 -37.89
N LEU A 12 17.83 -21.21 -37.60
CA LEU A 12 18.16 -21.60 -36.23
C LEU A 12 18.86 -20.47 -35.45
N VAL A 13 19.75 -19.71 -36.11
CA VAL A 13 20.40 -18.56 -35.48
C VAL A 13 19.39 -17.45 -35.18
N LEU A 14 18.49 -17.14 -36.11
CA LEU A 14 17.44 -16.12 -35.88
C LEU A 14 16.47 -16.52 -34.77
N LEU A 15 16.20 -17.82 -34.62
CA LEU A 15 15.34 -18.33 -33.55
C LEU A 15 16.05 -18.36 -32.18
N GLY A 16 17.32 -18.76 -32.13
CA GLY A 16 18.06 -18.96 -30.88
C GLY A 16 18.79 -17.72 -30.35
N ALA A 17 19.25 -16.83 -31.23
CA ALA A 17 20.09 -15.71 -30.83
C ALA A 17 19.41 -14.71 -29.88
N PRO A 18 18.14 -14.29 -30.07
CA PRO A 18 17.48 -13.36 -29.14
C PRO A 18 17.34 -13.94 -27.73
N THR A 19 17.00 -15.23 -27.65
CA THR A 19 16.86 -15.97 -26.39
C THR A 19 18.20 -16.10 -25.69
N ALA A 20 19.26 -16.44 -26.42
CA ALA A 20 20.61 -16.53 -25.88
C ALA A 20 21.11 -15.17 -25.39
N ILE A 21 20.93 -14.09 -26.17
CA ILE A 21 21.30 -12.73 -25.76
C ILE A 21 20.57 -12.34 -24.48
N ARG A 22 19.25 -12.56 -24.42
CA ARG A 22 18.46 -12.27 -23.21
C ARG A 22 18.93 -13.09 -22.02
N TYR A 23 19.27 -14.36 -22.23
CA TYR A 23 19.78 -15.23 -21.17
C TYR A 23 21.07 -14.67 -20.58
N PHE A 24 22.06 -14.32 -21.41
CA PHE A 24 23.34 -13.77 -20.91
C PHE A 24 23.25 -12.35 -20.35
N GLN A 25 22.21 -11.58 -20.69
CA GLN A 25 21.99 -10.23 -20.13
C GLN A 25 21.30 -10.26 -18.76
N PHE A 26 20.38 -11.19 -18.54
CA PHE A 26 19.58 -11.27 -17.31
C PHE A 26 20.15 -12.22 -16.27
N TYR A 27 20.74 -13.33 -16.71
CA TYR A 27 21.43 -14.24 -15.81
C TYR A 27 22.89 -13.82 -15.78
N ASP A 28 23.22 -12.98 -14.79
CA ASP A 28 24.61 -12.79 -14.42
C ASP A 28 25.17 -14.17 -14.06
N THR A 29 26.01 -14.70 -14.96
CA THR A 29 26.69 -15.98 -14.79
C THR A 29 28.02 -15.81 -14.07
N GLY A 30 28.35 -14.58 -13.67
CA GLY A 30 29.28 -14.36 -12.59
C GLY A 30 28.74 -15.06 -11.35
N ALA A 31 29.55 -15.92 -10.74
CA ALA A 31 29.38 -16.14 -9.33
C ALA A 31 29.54 -14.76 -8.69
N GLU A 32 28.44 -14.10 -8.35
CA GLU A 32 28.51 -12.97 -7.45
C GLU A 32 29.27 -13.50 -6.25
N GLU A 33 30.54 -13.11 -6.11
CA GLU A 33 31.27 -13.30 -4.88
C GLU A 33 30.44 -12.53 -3.87
N VAL A 34 29.58 -13.27 -3.15
CA VAL A 34 28.85 -12.76 -2.01
C VAL A 34 29.94 -12.16 -1.14
N SER A 35 30.02 -10.83 -1.15
CA SER A 35 31.02 -10.15 -0.35
C SER A 35 30.83 -10.67 1.06
N PRO A 36 31.87 -11.25 1.68
CA PRO A 36 31.72 -11.73 3.03
C PRO A 36 31.18 -10.56 3.87
N PRO A 37 30.27 -10.83 4.82
CA PRO A 37 29.82 -9.78 5.71
C PRO A 37 31.06 -9.07 6.28
N PRO A 38 31.02 -7.74 6.42
CA PRO A 38 32.15 -6.98 6.90
C PRO A 38 32.65 -7.59 8.21
N ASP A 39 33.97 -7.69 8.34
CA ASP A 39 34.58 -8.23 9.55
C ASP A 39 34.22 -7.34 10.75
N TYR A 40 33.85 -7.97 11.87
CA TYR A 40 33.45 -7.24 13.06
C TYR A 40 34.69 -6.65 13.71
N ASP A 41 34.92 -5.35 13.52
CA ASP A 41 35.96 -4.60 14.21
C ASP A 41 35.39 -3.97 15.50
N PRO A 42 35.74 -4.49 16.69
CA PRO A 42 35.29 -3.94 17.96
C PRO A 42 35.79 -2.50 18.20
N ASP A 43 36.89 -2.09 17.56
CA ASP A 43 37.47 -0.77 17.73
C ASP A 43 36.69 0.30 16.93
N VAL A 44 36.01 -0.08 15.84
CA VAL A 44 35.10 0.81 15.09
C VAL A 44 33.89 1.21 15.93
N ILE A 45 33.38 0.32 16.79
CA ILE A 45 32.24 0.61 17.68
C ILE A 45 32.61 1.60 18.77
N ALA A 46 33.88 1.61 19.22
CA ALA A 46 34.36 2.58 20.19
C ALA A 46 34.37 4.01 19.64
N GLU A 47 34.42 4.19 18.31
CA GLU A 47 34.29 5.48 17.63
C GLU A 47 32.85 5.85 17.25
N VAL A 48 31.90 4.90 17.31
CA VAL A 48 30.48 5.20 17.11
C VAL A 48 29.98 5.97 18.33
N SER A 49 29.90 7.30 18.18
CA SER A 49 29.25 8.18 19.16
C SER A 49 27.93 7.57 19.58
N GLU A 50 27.75 7.36 20.89
CA GLU A 50 26.50 6.89 21.46
C GLU A 50 25.34 7.73 20.90
N VAL A 51 24.38 7.07 20.25
CA VAL A 51 23.16 7.75 19.83
C VAL A 51 22.47 8.19 21.11
N PRO A 52 22.21 9.50 21.32
CA PRO A 52 21.57 9.95 22.54
C PRO A 52 20.21 9.27 22.64
N ILE A 53 20.03 8.46 23.69
CA ILE A 53 18.74 7.84 23.99
C ILE A 53 17.79 9.00 24.29
N PRO A 54 16.69 9.16 23.52
CA PRO A 54 15.72 10.20 23.84
C PRO A 54 15.19 9.94 25.24
N VAL A 55 15.23 10.98 26.09
CA VAL A 55 14.69 10.89 27.45
C VAL A 55 13.22 10.47 27.34
N SER A 56 12.85 9.35 27.98
CA SER A 56 11.46 8.94 28.07
C SER A 56 10.67 10.05 28.76
N ARG A 57 9.80 10.74 28.01
CA ARG A 57 8.82 11.67 28.57
C ARG A 57 7.51 10.92 28.72
N GLU A 58 6.82 11.14 29.83
CA GLU A 58 5.40 10.74 29.90
C GLU A 58 4.64 11.46 28.79
N PHE A 59 3.78 10.72 28.09
CA PHE A 59 2.88 11.30 27.11
C PHE A 59 1.90 12.22 27.85
N VAL A 60 2.02 13.52 27.64
CA VAL A 60 1.05 14.50 28.11
C VAL A 60 0.09 14.79 26.96
N ASP A 61 -1.15 14.36 27.12
CA ASP A 61 -2.23 14.68 26.20
C ASP A 61 -2.78 16.07 26.53
N ASP A 62 -2.31 17.09 25.80
CA ASP A 62 -2.83 18.47 25.88
C ASP A 62 -3.40 18.88 24.51
N PRO A 63 -4.57 18.33 24.13
CA PRO A 63 -5.16 18.65 22.84
C PRO A 63 -5.78 20.04 22.85
N GLU A 64 -5.57 20.79 21.77
CA GLU A 64 -6.35 21.99 21.51
C GLU A 64 -7.84 21.62 21.36
N VAL A 65 -8.69 22.27 22.15
CA VAL A 65 -10.14 22.15 22.01
C VAL A 65 -10.55 22.92 20.76
N GLY A 66 -11.22 22.24 19.84
CA GLY A 66 -11.77 22.82 18.63
C GLY A 66 -13.29 22.74 18.62
N GLU A 67 -13.86 23.22 17.51
CA GLU A 67 -15.27 23.03 17.18
C GLU A 67 -15.35 22.67 15.70
N GLY A 68 -16.25 21.76 15.33
CA GLY A 68 -16.49 21.43 13.94
C GLY A 68 -16.88 19.98 13.70
N ASN A 69 -16.95 19.62 12.42
CA ASN A 69 -17.46 18.33 11.98
C ASN A 69 -16.36 17.52 11.30
N VAL A 70 -16.39 16.23 11.52
CA VAL A 70 -15.51 15.24 10.89
C VAL A 70 -16.38 14.28 10.11
N LEU A 71 -16.21 14.26 8.79
CA LEU A 71 -16.95 13.34 7.93
C LEU A 71 -16.29 11.95 8.00
N LEU A 72 -17.08 10.92 8.26
CA LEU A 72 -16.64 9.52 8.26
C LEU A 72 -17.21 8.81 7.04
N ASP A 73 -16.33 8.24 6.22
CA ASP A 73 -16.75 7.39 5.10
C ASP A 73 -17.38 6.08 5.59
N VAL A 74 -18.64 5.87 5.21
CA VAL A 74 -19.36 4.59 5.33
C VAL A 74 -20.10 4.27 4.02
N ALA A 75 -19.74 4.94 2.92
CA ALA A 75 -20.41 4.82 1.63
C ALA A 75 -19.74 3.78 0.72
N HIS A 76 -18.44 3.50 0.92
CA HIS A 76 -17.62 2.70 0.00
C HIS A 76 -17.40 1.27 0.48
N ALA A 77 -18.47 0.65 1.00
CA ALA A 77 -18.43 -0.68 1.61
C ALA A 77 -17.29 -0.85 2.63
N ASN A 78 -17.04 0.19 3.43
CA ASN A 78 -15.94 0.25 4.39
C ASN A 78 -15.99 -0.93 5.37
N GLU A 79 -14.90 -1.69 5.48
CA GLU A 79 -14.84 -2.90 6.29
C GLU A 79 -14.35 -2.60 7.71
N PHE A 80 -15.22 -2.02 8.54
CA PHE A 80 -15.01 -1.79 9.98
C PHE A 80 -16.34 -1.79 10.75
N THR A 81 -16.29 -1.89 12.07
CA THR A 81 -17.47 -1.67 12.93
C THR A 81 -17.35 -0.39 13.77
N LEU A 82 -18.49 0.18 14.16
CA LEU A 82 -18.49 1.40 14.98
C LEU A 82 -17.84 1.18 16.36
N GLU A 83 -17.88 -0.04 16.88
CA GLU A 83 -17.20 -0.40 18.13
C GLU A 83 -15.68 -0.29 17.98
N GLU A 84 -15.11 -0.71 16.84
CA GLU A 84 -13.67 -0.61 16.54
C GLU A 84 -13.19 0.85 16.59
N ILE A 85 -14.04 1.81 16.22
CA ILE A 85 -13.71 3.24 16.19
C ILE A 85 -14.27 4.05 17.37
N SER A 86 -14.95 3.40 18.33
CA SER A 86 -15.60 4.07 19.46
C SER A 86 -14.64 4.92 20.31
N TYR A 87 -13.39 4.47 20.47
CA TYR A 87 -12.37 5.24 21.16
C TYR A 87 -11.99 6.50 20.38
N LEU A 88 -11.84 6.41 19.05
CA LEU A 88 -11.55 7.56 18.20
C LEU A 88 -12.69 8.59 18.27
N ASP A 89 -13.93 8.13 18.19
CA ASP A 89 -15.13 8.97 18.31
C ASP A 89 -15.17 9.71 19.65
N GLY A 90 -15.00 8.99 20.76
CA GLY A 90 -14.95 9.59 22.11
C GLY A 90 -13.83 10.62 22.27
N ARG A 91 -12.70 10.43 21.58
CA ARG A 91 -11.54 11.35 21.60
C ARG A 91 -11.73 12.56 20.71
N LEU A 92 -12.55 12.48 19.67
CA LEU A 92 -12.96 13.64 18.86
C LEU A 92 -14.02 14.46 19.62
N ALA A 93 -15.02 13.78 20.20
CA ALA A 93 -16.05 14.42 21.01
C ALA A 93 -15.45 15.17 22.22
N ALA A 94 -14.48 14.57 22.93
CA ALA A 94 -13.77 15.22 24.03
C ALA A 94 -13.00 16.49 23.61
N ARG A 95 -12.73 16.66 22.31
CA ARG A 95 -12.06 17.82 21.72
C ARG A 95 -13.03 18.78 21.01
N GLY A 96 -14.34 18.56 21.13
CA GLY A 96 -15.38 19.41 20.54
C GLY A 96 -15.70 19.14 19.08
N PHE A 97 -15.25 18.02 18.52
CA PHE A 97 -15.57 17.59 17.16
C PHE A 97 -16.68 16.55 17.14
N GLU A 98 -17.62 16.69 16.21
CA GLU A 98 -18.68 15.72 15.96
C GLU A 98 -18.35 14.87 14.72
N MET A 99 -18.44 13.54 14.85
CA MET A 99 -18.26 12.63 13.73
C MET A 99 -19.59 12.36 13.02
N ILE A 100 -19.65 12.62 11.72
CA ILE A 100 -20.86 12.51 10.90
C ILE A 100 -20.65 11.44 9.82
N PRO A 101 -21.49 10.39 9.74
CA PRO A 101 -21.35 9.35 8.73
C PRO A 101 -21.81 9.83 7.35
N TYR A 102 -20.95 9.69 6.35
CA TYR A 102 -21.25 9.83 4.93
C TYR A 102 -21.69 8.49 4.34
N ARG A 103 -22.99 8.38 4.01
CA ARG A 103 -23.59 7.14 3.49
C ARG A 103 -23.92 7.19 2.01
N THR A 104 -24.25 8.37 1.50
CA THR A 104 -24.76 8.57 0.14
C THR A 104 -24.77 10.06 -0.20
N GLY A 105 -24.87 10.37 -1.49
CA GLY A 105 -24.99 11.73 -2.01
C GLY A 105 -23.76 12.15 -2.80
N ASP A 106 -23.62 13.46 -2.98
CA ASP A 106 -22.44 14.06 -3.60
C ASP A 106 -21.38 14.36 -2.53
N LEU A 107 -20.24 13.66 -2.60
CA LEU A 107 -19.13 13.82 -1.67
C LEU A 107 -18.60 15.27 -1.66
N ALA A 108 -18.54 15.93 -2.82
CA ALA A 108 -18.02 17.29 -2.92
C ALA A 108 -18.83 18.30 -2.11
N THR A 109 -20.16 18.14 -2.09
CA THR A 109 -21.05 18.99 -1.29
C THR A 109 -20.88 18.73 0.20
N GLN A 110 -20.73 17.47 0.62
CA GLN A 110 -20.55 17.12 2.03
C GLN A 110 -19.22 17.63 2.60
N LEU A 111 -18.16 17.59 1.79
CA LEU A 111 -16.82 18.06 2.19
C LEU A 111 -16.71 19.58 2.40
N ARG A 112 -17.70 20.39 1.98
CA ARG A 112 -17.67 21.85 2.18
C ARG A 112 -17.94 22.28 3.62
N GLY A 113 -18.67 21.47 4.39
CA GLY A 113 -19.15 21.81 5.73
C GLY A 113 -18.37 21.17 6.88
N VAL A 114 -17.25 20.53 6.58
CA VAL A 114 -16.49 19.70 7.53
C VAL A 114 -15.02 20.12 7.57
N ASN A 115 -14.36 19.82 8.68
CA ASN A 115 -12.96 20.18 8.93
C ASN A 115 -12.02 19.03 8.55
N ALA A 116 -12.50 17.79 8.66
CA ALA A 116 -11.74 16.60 8.35
C ALA A 116 -12.62 15.54 7.68
N PHE A 117 -11.97 14.66 6.93
CA PHE A 117 -12.55 13.48 6.31
C PHE A 117 -11.74 12.25 6.73
N ILE A 118 -12.44 11.20 7.18
CA ILE A 118 -11.86 9.94 7.65
C ILE A 118 -12.34 8.83 6.72
N VAL A 119 -11.40 8.09 6.17
CA VAL A 119 -11.63 6.91 5.32
C VAL A 119 -10.95 5.71 5.96
N ILE A 120 -11.72 4.67 6.23
CA ILE A 120 -11.23 3.45 6.89
C ILE A 120 -11.61 2.27 6.00
N THR A 121 -10.60 1.49 5.59
CA THR A 121 -10.77 0.23 4.84
C THR A 121 -11.86 0.27 3.76
N PRO A 122 -11.83 1.24 2.82
CA PRO A 122 -12.79 1.29 1.73
C PRO A 122 -12.56 0.08 0.81
N ILE A 123 -13.64 -0.63 0.50
CA ILE A 123 -13.59 -1.82 -0.35
C ILE A 123 -13.99 -1.46 -1.78
N GLU A 124 -14.94 -0.55 -1.93
CA GLU A 124 -15.34 -0.01 -3.22
C GLU A 124 -14.39 1.10 -3.66
N ARG A 125 -14.18 1.18 -4.98
CA ARG A 125 -13.34 2.22 -5.58
C ARG A 125 -14.10 3.53 -5.61
N TYR A 126 -13.41 4.60 -5.26
CA TYR A 126 -13.86 5.97 -5.48
C TYR A 126 -13.89 6.25 -6.99
N ASP A 127 -14.87 7.02 -7.43
CA ASP A 127 -14.92 7.51 -8.81
C ASP A 127 -14.02 8.73 -9.03
N GLU A 128 -13.87 9.16 -10.28
CA GLU A 128 -13.00 10.29 -10.63
C GLU A 128 -13.49 11.62 -10.02
N GLU A 129 -14.80 11.79 -9.87
CA GLU A 129 -15.40 13.01 -9.30
C GLU A 129 -15.16 13.07 -7.78
N GLU A 130 -15.27 11.95 -7.09
CA GLU A 130 -14.98 11.80 -5.67
C GLU A 130 -13.50 11.99 -5.38
N VAL A 131 -12.62 11.41 -6.20
CA VAL A 131 -11.17 11.64 -6.08
C VAL A 131 -10.86 13.13 -6.23
N GLN A 132 -11.44 13.81 -7.22
CA GLN A 132 -11.26 15.25 -7.39
C GLN A 132 -11.81 16.05 -6.19
N ALA A 133 -12.97 15.66 -5.66
CA ALA A 133 -13.58 16.30 -4.50
C ALA A 133 -12.69 16.22 -3.25
N VAL A 134 -12.05 15.06 -3.02
CA VAL A 134 -11.11 14.85 -1.91
C VAL A 134 -9.83 15.67 -2.12
N GLN A 135 -9.30 15.72 -3.34
CA GLN A 135 -8.14 16.57 -3.66
C GLN A 135 -8.44 18.05 -3.40
N ASP A 136 -9.56 18.56 -3.93
CA ASP A 136 -10.00 19.93 -3.71
C ASP A 136 -10.22 20.25 -2.22
N PHE A 137 -10.71 19.28 -1.45
CA PHE A 137 -10.89 19.43 -0.02
C PHE A 137 -9.56 19.61 0.72
N VAL A 138 -8.56 18.78 0.40
CA VAL A 138 -7.22 18.88 0.99
C VAL A 138 -6.53 20.18 0.55
N ASP A 139 -6.65 20.56 -0.72
CA ASP A 139 -6.08 21.80 -1.25
C ASP A 139 -6.63 23.07 -0.58
N ARG A 140 -7.89 23.03 -0.13
CA ARG A 140 -8.51 24.09 0.68
C ARG A 140 -8.11 24.07 2.15
N GLY A 141 -7.25 23.14 2.57
CA GLY A 141 -6.77 22.98 3.95
C GLY A 141 -7.59 22.02 4.81
N GLY A 142 -8.50 21.25 4.21
CA GLY A 142 -9.18 20.15 4.88
C GLY A 142 -8.22 19.03 5.27
N ARG A 143 -8.49 18.33 6.37
CA ARG A 143 -7.64 17.23 6.85
C ARG A 143 -8.17 15.87 6.41
N LEU A 144 -7.33 15.05 5.80
CA LEU A 144 -7.66 13.67 5.41
C LEU A 144 -6.92 12.67 6.31
N LEU A 145 -7.65 11.73 6.89
CA LEU A 145 -7.11 10.55 7.55
C LEU A 145 -7.54 9.31 6.76
N MET A 146 -6.56 8.52 6.31
CA MET A 146 -6.79 7.29 5.56
C MET A 146 -6.17 6.12 6.31
N ILE A 147 -6.99 5.11 6.62
CA ILE A 147 -6.58 3.90 7.32
C ILE A 147 -6.88 2.71 6.40
N GLY A 148 -5.86 1.92 6.09
CA GLY A 148 -6.01 0.68 5.34
C GLY A 148 -5.64 -0.53 6.19
N ASP A 149 -6.31 -1.66 5.95
CA ASP A 149 -5.99 -2.97 6.52
C ASP A 149 -5.75 -3.93 5.35
N PRO A 150 -4.49 -4.35 5.09
CA PRO A 150 -4.18 -5.23 3.96
C PRO A 150 -4.72 -6.67 4.12
N THR A 151 -5.24 -7.02 5.30
CA THR A 151 -5.87 -8.33 5.56
C THR A 151 -7.36 -8.35 5.27
N ARG A 152 -7.96 -7.17 5.06
CA ARG A 152 -9.37 -6.95 4.74
C ARG A 152 -9.48 -6.63 3.25
N PHE A 153 -9.91 -7.61 2.46
CA PHE A 153 -10.01 -7.50 1.01
C PHE A 153 -11.33 -8.08 0.50
N ALA A 154 -11.93 -7.41 -0.48
CA ALA A 154 -12.91 -8.07 -1.33
C ALA A 154 -12.19 -8.98 -2.33
N VAL A 155 -12.60 -10.23 -2.42
CA VAL A 155 -12.29 -11.08 -3.56
C VAL A 155 -13.09 -10.56 -4.75
N VAL A 156 -12.47 -9.72 -5.55
CA VAL A 156 -13.04 -9.27 -6.83
C VAL A 156 -12.82 -10.41 -7.83
N PHE A 157 -13.88 -11.17 -8.12
CA PHE A 157 -13.86 -12.12 -9.22
C PHE A 157 -13.96 -11.34 -10.52
N ASP A 158 -12.84 -11.16 -11.20
CA ASP A 158 -12.84 -10.68 -12.58
C ASP A 158 -13.25 -11.87 -13.49
N GLU A 159 -14.45 -11.81 -14.07
CA GLU A 159 -14.96 -12.86 -14.96
C GLU A 159 -14.13 -13.02 -16.25
N THR A 160 -13.11 -12.19 -16.47
CA THR A 160 -12.26 -12.23 -17.67
C THR A 160 -11.03 -13.13 -17.56
N ASP A 161 -10.67 -13.65 -16.38
CA ASP A 161 -9.42 -14.41 -16.17
C ASP A 161 -9.65 -15.86 -15.70
N PHE A 162 -10.42 -16.63 -16.47
CA PHE A 162 -10.49 -18.08 -16.28
C PHE A 162 -9.30 -18.78 -16.94
N SER A 163 -8.13 -18.77 -16.28
CA SER A 163 -7.11 -19.81 -16.47
C SER A 163 -6.60 -20.33 -15.12
N PHE A 164 -7.35 -21.26 -14.52
CA PHE A 164 -6.88 -22.00 -13.36
C PHE A 164 -5.98 -23.16 -13.83
N THR A 165 -4.66 -23.01 -13.68
CA THR A 165 -3.77 -24.17 -13.54
C THR A 165 -3.49 -24.37 -12.06
N TYR A 166 -4.11 -25.39 -11.47
CA TYR A 166 -3.87 -25.78 -10.09
C TYR A 166 -2.88 -26.95 -10.08
N SER A 167 -1.65 -26.70 -9.65
CA SER A 167 -0.68 -27.74 -9.32
C SER A 167 -0.58 -27.79 -7.80
N ILE A 168 -1.32 -28.71 -7.17
CA ILE A 168 -1.04 -29.06 -5.77
C ILE A 168 0.07 -30.08 -5.78
N GLU A 169 1.26 -29.60 -5.48
CA GLU A 169 2.33 -30.44 -4.97
C GLU A 169 1.94 -30.86 -3.56
N LYS A 170 1.51 -32.11 -3.43
CA LYS A 170 1.21 -32.72 -2.15
C LYS A 170 2.54 -33.10 -1.51
N ASP A 171 3.03 -32.25 -0.61
CA ASP A 171 4.13 -32.59 0.29
C ASP A 171 3.64 -33.69 1.25
N ASP A 172 4.11 -34.91 1.02
CA ASP A 172 3.95 -36.04 1.94
C ASP A 172 4.87 -35.78 3.15
N ILE A 173 4.30 -35.27 4.23
CA ILE A 173 4.94 -35.32 5.55
C ILE A 173 4.37 -36.48 6.38
N SER A 174 5.16 -37.57 6.37
CA SER A 174 5.33 -38.62 7.41
C SER A 174 4.08 -39.10 8.17
#